data_AF-A0A7C5KPW0-F1
#
_entry.id   AF-A0A7C5KPW0-F1
#
_cell.length_a   1.000
_cell.length_b   1.000
_cell.length_c   1.000
_cell.angle_alpha   90.00
_cell.angle_beta   90.00
_cell.angle_gamma   90.00
#
_symmetry.space_group_name_H-M   'P 1'
#
loop_
_entity.id
_entity.type
_entity.pdbx_description
1 polymer ?
#
loop_
_entity_poly.entity_id
_entity_poly.type
_entity_poly.pdbx_seq_one_letter_code
_entity_poly.pdbx_strand_id
1 'polypeptide(L)'
;MAFAADETRKYRALGKMADEARDYLNEMEFFARQQLCNRFWNDRPGGRNAGRFWFTVFYHFFSDFGRSFARPAISWIATTIAFAVYYALAAKDSWHWWQNLSDPFYLSFRHGLIISGLARNDYLKHVLDSMYYPGNLPGFAMIAQSTISAIWLFLLLLALRNQFKIR
;
A
#
# COMPACT_ATOMS: atom_id res chain seq x y z
N MET A 1 11.54 34.40 -20.26
CA MET A 1 10.66 33.34 -20.80
C MET A 1 11.38 32.39 -21.77
N ALA A 2 12.30 32.85 -22.62
CA ALA A 2 13.05 31.96 -23.54
C ALA A 2 13.88 30.87 -22.83
N PHE A 3 14.49 31.19 -21.69
CA PHE A 3 15.33 30.25 -20.92
C PHE A 3 14.54 29.04 -20.38
N ALA A 4 13.36 29.27 -19.79
CA ALA A 4 12.50 28.21 -19.28
C ALA A 4 11.96 27.27 -20.37
N ALA A 5 11.71 27.81 -21.58
CA ALA A 5 11.26 27.00 -22.71
C ALA A 5 12.36 26.07 -23.23
N ASP A 6 13.62 26.52 -23.23
CA ASP A 6 14.78 25.71 -23.61
C ASP A 6 15.07 24.60 -22.58
N GLU A 7 15.01 24.91 -21.30
CA GLU A 7 15.14 23.92 -20.22
C GLU A 7 14.06 22.83 -20.29
N THR A 8 12.82 23.21 -20.59
CA THR A 8 11.71 22.25 -20.76
C THR A 8 11.94 21.30 -21.93
N ARG A 9 12.51 21.78 -23.04
CA ARG A 9 12.86 20.94 -24.20
C ARG A 9 14.00 19.99 -23.88
N LYS A 10 15.05 20.46 -23.21
CA LYS A 10 16.18 19.63 -22.75
C LYS A 10 15.69 18.53 -21.80
N TYR A 11 14.79 18.85 -20.87
CA TYR A 11 14.20 17.87 -19.96
C TYR A 11 13.42 16.78 -20.70
N ARG A 12 12.58 17.14 -21.69
CA ARG A 12 11.86 16.15 -22.52
C ARG A 12 12.80 15.30 -23.36
N ALA A 13 13.88 15.89 -23.89
CA ALA A 13 14.89 15.17 -24.65
C ALA A 13 15.62 14.14 -23.79
N LEU A 14 15.98 14.48 -22.54
CA LEU A 14 16.60 13.55 -21.59
C LEU A 14 15.71 12.34 -21.29
N GLY A 15 14.41 12.56 -21.06
CA GLY A 15 13.46 11.46 -20.86
C GLY A 15 13.36 10.55 -22.09
N LYS A 16 13.34 11.14 -23.30
CA LYS A 16 13.32 10.38 -24.56
C LYS A 16 14.60 9.58 -24.78
N MET A 17 15.76 10.16 -24.47
CA MET A 17 17.05 9.48 -24.57
C MET A 17 17.15 8.29 -23.61
N ALA A 18 16.63 8.41 -22.38
CA ALA A 18 16.61 7.30 -21.43
C ALA A 18 15.73 6.13 -21.91
N ASP A 19 14.57 6.43 -22.50
CA ASP A 19 13.68 5.44 -23.12
C ASP A 19 14.33 4.76 -24.34
N GLU A 20 14.93 5.55 -25.23
CA GLU A 20 15.65 5.04 -26.42
C GLU A 20 16.86 4.18 -26.04
N ALA A 21 17.59 4.55 -24.99
CA ALA A 21 18.73 3.80 -24.47
C ALA A 21 18.33 2.53 -23.68
N ARG A 22 17.02 2.31 -23.44
CA ARG A 22 16.47 1.25 -22.57
C ARG A 22 17.10 1.22 -21.18
N ASP A 23 17.50 2.39 -20.68
CA ASP A 23 18.09 2.51 -19.35
C ASP A 23 16.98 2.67 -18.30
N TYR A 24 16.45 1.53 -17.84
CA TYR A 24 15.32 1.49 -16.92
C TYR A 24 15.59 2.17 -15.58
N LEU A 25 16.85 2.21 -15.11
CA LEU A 25 17.20 2.88 -13.85
C LEU A 25 17.07 4.40 -13.99
N ASN A 26 17.63 4.95 -15.06
CA ASN A 26 17.58 6.38 -15.34
C ASN A 26 16.16 6.83 -15.72
N GLU A 27 15.41 6.00 -16.44
CA GLU A 27 14.00 6.23 -16.76
C GLU A 27 13.16 6.34 -15.47
N MET A 28 13.32 5.40 -14.54
CA MET A 28 12.59 5.41 -13.26
C MET A 28 12.96 6.60 -12.36
N GLU A 29 14.24 6.98 -12.34
CA GLU A 29 14.69 8.16 -11.60
C GLU A 29 14.12 9.46 -12.19
N PHE A 30 14.09 9.55 -13.52
CA PHE A 30 13.48 10.67 -14.23
C PHE A 30 11.97 10.79 -13.91
N PHE A 31 11.24 9.66 -13.93
CA PHE A 31 9.83 9.63 -13.56
C PHE A 31 9.60 10.04 -12.09
N ALA A 32 10.41 9.54 -11.16
CA ALA A 32 10.29 9.90 -9.74
C ALA A 32 10.52 11.40 -9.52
N ARG A 33 11.56 11.97 -10.14
CA ARG A 33 11.87 13.41 -10.08
C ARG A 33 10.75 14.24 -10.70
N GLN A 34 10.19 13.82 -11.82
CA GLN A 34 9.08 14.52 -12.45
C GLN A 34 7.86 14.60 -11.52
N GLN A 35 7.52 13.51 -10.81
CA GLN A 35 6.39 13.53 -9.87
C GLN A 35 6.66 14.38 -8.63
N LEU A 36 7.91 14.42 -8.15
CA LEU A 36 8.29 15.30 -7.06
C LEU A 36 8.24 16.78 -7.45
N CYS A 37 8.64 17.14 -8.68
CA CYS A 37 8.53 18.51 -9.18
C CYS A 37 7.08 18.92 -9.45
N ASN A 38 6.23 17.99 -9.89
CA ASN A 38 4.80 18.25 -10.07
C ASN A 38 4.10 18.53 -8.73
N ARG A 39 4.59 17.91 -7.64
CA ARG A 39 4.12 18.13 -6.27
C ARG A 39 4.43 19.58 -5.87
N PHE A 40 3.40 20.32 -5.44
CA PHE A 40 3.39 21.75 -5.12
C PHE A 40 3.40 22.72 -6.31
N TRP A 41 3.88 22.33 -7.49
CA TRP A 41 3.79 23.18 -8.68
C TRP A 41 2.39 23.11 -9.33
N ASN A 42 1.95 21.89 -9.64
CA ASN A 42 0.68 21.64 -10.35
C ASN A 42 -0.35 20.95 -9.44
N ASP A 43 0.13 20.07 -8.57
CA ASP A 43 -0.68 19.37 -7.58
C ASP A 43 -0.53 20.06 -6.22
N ARG A 44 -1.63 20.62 -5.71
CA ARG A 44 -1.68 21.30 -4.40
C ARG A 44 -2.33 20.40 -3.35
N PRO A 45 -1.98 20.55 -2.06
CA PRO A 45 -2.54 19.75 -0.97
C PRO A 45 -4.05 19.95 -0.76
N GLY A 46 -4.60 21.09 -1.23
CA GLY A 46 -6.03 21.39 -1.23
C GLY A 46 -6.52 21.82 -2.61
N GLY A 47 -7.78 21.50 -2.93
CA GLY A 47 -8.45 21.85 -4.19
C GLY A 47 -8.63 20.67 -5.15
N ARG A 48 -8.90 20.98 -6.42
CA ARG A 48 -9.32 20.00 -7.46
C ARG A 48 -8.31 18.89 -7.74
N ASN A 49 -7.01 19.13 -7.46
CA ASN A 49 -5.92 18.17 -7.67
C ASN A 49 -5.39 17.53 -6.36
N ALA A 50 -6.07 17.72 -5.22
CA ALA A 50 -5.60 17.20 -3.93
C ALA A 50 -5.45 15.67 -3.94
N GLY A 51 -6.33 14.93 -4.63
CA GLY A 51 -6.21 13.48 -4.74
C GLY A 51 -4.91 13.02 -5.40
N ARG A 52 -4.46 13.71 -6.47
CA ARG A 52 -3.18 13.42 -7.14
C ARG A 52 -2.00 13.75 -6.23
N PHE A 53 -2.07 14.86 -5.52
CA PHE A 53 -1.05 15.24 -4.55
C PHE A 53 -0.87 14.15 -3.47
N TRP A 54 -1.96 13.75 -2.82
CA TRP A 54 -1.93 12.74 -1.77
C TRP A 54 -1.51 11.39 -2.32
N PHE A 55 -2.00 10.98 -3.49
CA PHE A 55 -1.56 9.75 -4.14
C PHE A 55 -0.05 9.73 -4.38
N THR A 56 0.53 10.81 -4.89
CA THR A 56 1.98 10.93 -5.10
C THR A 56 2.75 10.86 -3.77
N VAL A 57 2.24 11.47 -2.70
CA VAL A 57 2.82 11.36 -1.35
C VAL A 57 2.76 9.92 -0.82
N PHE A 58 1.59 9.29 -0.90
CA PHE A 58 1.40 7.89 -0.50
C PHE A 58 2.32 6.96 -1.29
N TYR A 59 2.35 7.09 -2.61
CA TYR A 59 3.14 6.25 -3.49
C TYR A 59 4.65 6.42 -3.28
N HIS A 60 5.12 7.64 -3.03
CA HIS A 60 6.51 7.89 -2.66
C HIS A 60 6.87 7.26 -1.31
N PHE A 61 6.07 7.52 -0.27
CA PHE A 61 6.36 7.04 1.08
C PHE A 61 6.41 5.50 1.12
N PHE A 62 5.45 4.87 0.48
CA PHE A 62 5.21 3.44 0.63
C PHE A 62 5.84 2.54 -0.44
N SER A 63 6.11 3.06 -1.64
CA SER A 63 6.68 2.27 -2.75
C SER A 63 7.96 2.86 -3.34
N ASP A 64 8.35 4.08 -2.94
CA ASP A 64 9.44 4.84 -3.57
C ASP A 64 9.30 4.89 -5.10
N PHE A 65 8.07 5.15 -5.56
CA PHE A 65 7.69 5.06 -6.97
C PHE A 65 7.94 3.70 -7.64
N GLY A 66 7.97 2.60 -6.88
CA GLY A 66 8.23 1.26 -7.38
C GLY A 66 9.71 0.90 -7.49
N ARG A 67 10.63 1.72 -6.93
CA ARG A 67 12.06 1.37 -6.79
C ARG A 67 12.30 0.36 -5.66
N SER A 68 11.51 0.46 -4.60
CA SER A 68 11.71 -0.33 -3.38
C SER A 68 10.65 -1.42 -3.23
N PHE A 69 11.04 -2.68 -3.37
CA PHE A 69 10.17 -3.83 -3.07
C PHE A 69 9.92 -4.01 -1.56
N ALA A 70 10.91 -3.68 -0.73
CA ALA A 70 10.83 -3.89 0.72
C ALA A 70 9.78 -3.00 1.41
N ARG A 71 9.59 -1.75 0.96
CA ARG A 71 8.67 -0.79 1.59
C ARG A 71 7.20 -1.24 1.54
N PRO A 72 6.62 -1.66 0.40
CA PRO A 72 5.25 -2.14 0.37
C PRO A 72 5.08 -3.45 1.14
N ALA A 73 6.10 -4.32 1.15
CA ALA A 73 6.08 -5.55 1.95
C ALA A 73 6.08 -5.27 3.46
N ILE A 74 6.95 -4.38 3.95
CA ILE A 74 6.98 -3.96 5.35
C ILE A 74 5.68 -3.28 5.74
N SER A 75 5.14 -2.42 4.86
CA SER A 75 3.88 -1.71 5.11
C SER A 75 2.70 -2.68 5.19
N TRP A 76 2.67 -3.70 4.32
CA TRP A 76 1.69 -4.78 4.38
C TRP A 76 1.78 -5.52 5.72
N ILE A 77 2.97 -5.97 6.14
CA ILE A 77 3.19 -6.64 7.43
C ILE A 77 2.79 -5.75 8.60
N ALA A 78 3.14 -4.45 8.56
CA ALA A 78 2.76 -3.50 9.59
C ALA A 78 1.23 -3.35 9.68
N THR A 79 0.52 -3.31 8.54
CA THR A 79 -0.94 -3.25 8.55
C THR A 79 -1.58 -4.53 9.09
N THR A 80 -1.07 -5.72 8.74
CA THR A 80 -1.61 -6.97 9.27
C THR A 80 -1.40 -7.07 10.79
N ILE A 81 -0.24 -6.64 11.30
CA ILE A 81 0.01 -6.58 12.75
C ILE A 81 -0.93 -5.57 13.42
N ALA A 82 -1.09 -4.38 12.86
CA ALA A 82 -1.98 -3.36 13.41
C ALA A 82 -3.44 -3.83 13.51
N PHE A 83 -3.94 -4.51 12.47
CA PHE A 83 -5.29 -5.09 12.50
C PHE A 83 -5.40 -6.29 13.46
N ALA A 84 -4.35 -7.09 13.62
CA ALA A 84 -4.34 -8.16 14.62
C ALA A 84 -4.48 -7.60 16.05
N VAL A 85 -3.75 -6.53 16.36
CA VAL A 85 -3.87 -5.81 17.64
C VAL A 85 -5.26 -5.20 17.79
N TYR A 86 -5.80 -4.56 16.74
CA TYR A 86 -7.15 -4.03 16.76
C TYR A 86 -8.20 -5.11 17.08
N TYR A 87 -8.10 -6.29 16.46
CA TYR A 87 -9.00 -7.41 16.75
C TYR A 87 -8.81 -7.99 18.15
N ALA A 88 -7.59 -8.01 18.67
CA ALA A 88 -7.34 -8.45 20.04
C ALA A 88 -7.93 -7.48 21.07
N LEU A 89 -7.89 -6.18 20.81
CA LEU A 89 -8.49 -5.14 21.66
C LEU A 89 -10.03 -5.10 21.56
N ALA A 90 -10.58 -5.42 20.39
CA ALA A 90 -12.03 -5.47 20.15
C ALA A 90 -12.66 -6.78 20.66
N ALA A 91 -11.86 -7.78 21.02
CA ALA A 91 -12.34 -9.02 21.59
C ALA A 91 -13.00 -8.79 22.96
N LYS A 92 -13.92 -9.68 23.33
CA LYS A 92 -14.61 -9.63 24.63
C LYS A 92 -13.63 -9.61 25.81
N ASP A 93 -12.58 -10.42 25.75
CA ASP A 93 -11.55 -10.52 26.79
C ASP A 93 -10.34 -9.64 26.48
N SER A 94 -10.60 -8.35 26.24
CA SER A 94 -9.57 -7.34 25.93
C SER A 94 -8.55 -7.13 27.05
N TRP A 95 -8.79 -7.64 28.27
CA TRP A 95 -7.85 -7.54 29.38
C TRP A 95 -6.67 -8.53 29.28
N HIS A 96 -6.89 -9.71 28.67
CA HIS A 96 -5.88 -10.76 28.51
C HIS A 96 -5.42 -10.92 27.06
N TRP A 97 -5.56 -9.87 26.26
CA TRP A 97 -5.27 -9.86 24.82
C TRP A 97 -3.87 -10.39 24.44
N TRP A 98 -2.88 -10.28 25.33
CA TRP A 98 -1.53 -10.80 25.13
C TRP A 98 -1.40 -12.33 25.23
N GLN A 99 -2.34 -13.01 25.91
CA GLN A 99 -2.26 -14.45 26.16
C GLN A 99 -2.74 -15.28 24.97
N ASN A 100 -3.75 -14.77 24.25
CA ASN A 100 -4.37 -15.45 23.10
C ASN A 100 -4.20 -14.64 21.82
N LEU A 101 -2.94 -14.40 21.44
CA LEU A 101 -2.63 -13.66 20.21
C LEU A 101 -2.86 -14.50 18.94
N SER A 102 -2.81 -15.84 19.03
CA SER A 102 -2.93 -16.73 17.86
C SER A 102 -4.18 -16.48 17.01
N ASP A 103 -5.32 -16.27 17.66
CA ASP A 103 -6.62 -16.19 17.02
C ASP A 103 -6.84 -14.85 16.29
N PRO A 104 -6.57 -13.68 16.92
CA PRO A 104 -6.58 -12.39 16.21
C PRO A 104 -5.52 -12.31 15.10
N PHE A 105 -4.34 -12.91 15.29
CA PHE A 105 -3.33 -12.99 14.24
C PHE A 105 -3.78 -13.86 13.07
N TYR A 106 -4.38 -15.02 13.34
CA TYR A 106 -4.96 -15.87 12.31
C TYR A 106 -6.06 -15.15 11.53
N LEU A 107 -6.95 -14.44 12.23
CA LEU A 107 -8.01 -13.64 11.62
C LEU A 107 -7.42 -12.54 10.73
N SER A 108 -6.44 -11.77 11.23
CA SER A 108 -5.82 -10.69 10.48
C SER A 108 -5.01 -11.19 9.28
N PHE A 109 -4.19 -12.22 9.46
CA PHE A 109 -3.39 -12.78 8.37
C PHE A 109 -4.27 -13.31 7.25
N ARG A 110 -5.38 -13.97 7.61
CA ARG A 110 -6.34 -14.51 6.65
C ARG A 110 -7.09 -13.42 5.89
N HIS A 111 -7.57 -12.38 6.56
CA HIS A 111 -8.20 -11.23 5.88
C HIS A 111 -7.19 -10.37 5.11
N GLY A 112 -5.90 -10.45 5.45
CA GLY A 112 -4.81 -9.87 4.68
C GLY A 112 -4.59 -10.58 3.33
N LEU A 113 -4.80 -11.89 3.25
CA LEU A 113 -4.71 -12.60 1.98
C LEU A 113 -6.06 -12.55 1.26
N ILE A 114 -6.22 -11.62 0.32
CA ILE A 114 -7.45 -11.41 -0.50
C ILE A 114 -8.05 -12.73 -1.01
N ILE A 115 -7.18 -13.70 -1.34
CA ILE A 115 -7.54 -15.01 -1.88
C ILE A 115 -8.38 -15.84 -0.88
N SER A 116 -8.30 -15.57 0.42
CA SER A 116 -8.98 -16.34 1.47
C SER A 116 -10.31 -15.73 1.97
N GLY A 117 -10.61 -14.48 1.61
CA GLY A 117 -11.78 -13.73 2.11
C GLY A 117 -13.15 -14.31 1.70
N LEU A 118 -13.19 -15.25 0.74
CA LEU A 118 -14.42 -15.88 0.23
C LEU A 118 -14.61 -17.33 0.65
N ALA A 119 -13.59 -17.98 1.22
CA ALA A 119 -13.69 -19.39 1.62
C ALA A 119 -14.31 -19.49 3.03
N ARG A 120 -15.63 -19.72 3.09
CA ARG A 120 -16.34 -20.01 4.33
C ARG A 120 -15.76 -21.30 4.94
N ASN A 121 -15.06 -21.17 6.06
CA ASN A 121 -14.46 -22.30 6.78
C ASN A 121 -15.04 -22.32 8.19
N ASP A 122 -15.47 -23.49 8.67
CA ASP A 122 -16.14 -23.61 9.96
C ASP A 122 -15.23 -23.23 11.14
N TYR A 123 -13.91 -23.35 10.96
CA TYR A 123 -12.93 -22.84 11.92
C TYR A 123 -12.97 -21.31 12.06
N LEU A 124 -13.24 -20.56 10.99
CA LEU A 124 -13.35 -19.09 11.05
C LEU A 124 -14.56 -18.68 11.88
N LYS A 125 -15.70 -19.34 11.68
CA LYS A 125 -16.92 -19.08 12.45
C LYS A 125 -16.68 -19.36 13.93
N HIS A 126 -16.01 -20.47 14.25
CA HIS A 126 -15.66 -20.79 15.63
C HIS A 126 -14.77 -19.73 16.29
N VAL A 127 -13.75 -19.21 15.58
CA VAL A 127 -12.90 -18.13 16.09
C VAL A 127 -13.69 -16.83 16.27
N LEU A 128 -14.59 -16.50 15.34
CA LEU A 128 -15.45 -15.31 15.43
C LEU A 128 -16.43 -15.40 16.59
N ASP A 129 -17.10 -16.54 16.75
CA ASP A 129 -18.06 -16.77 17.82
C ASP A 129 -17.37 -16.76 19.19
N SER A 130 -16.20 -17.40 19.32
CA SER A 130 -15.45 -17.41 20.57
C SER A 130 -14.91 -16.03 20.97
N MET A 131 -14.48 -15.20 20.01
CA MET A 131 -13.92 -13.87 20.31
C MET A 131 -14.97 -12.77 20.51
N TYR A 132 -16.09 -12.85 19.79
CA TYR A 132 -17.04 -11.73 19.71
C TYR A 132 -18.43 -12.03 20.25
N TYR A 133 -18.85 -13.27 20.52
CA TYR A 133 -20.19 -13.53 21.06
C TYR A 133 -20.28 -13.20 22.58
N PRO A 134 -21.35 -12.53 23.07
CA PRO A 134 -22.53 -11.99 22.38
C PRO A 134 -22.40 -10.51 21.91
N GLY A 135 -21.17 -9.98 21.81
CA GLY A 135 -20.87 -8.64 21.31
C GLY A 135 -20.97 -8.47 19.79
N ASN A 136 -20.64 -7.26 19.31
CA ASN A 136 -20.72 -6.91 17.89
C ASN A 136 -19.48 -7.37 17.11
N LEU A 137 -19.71 -8.08 16.01
CA LEU A 137 -18.68 -8.41 15.03
C LEU A 137 -18.20 -7.14 14.29
N PRO A 138 -16.89 -6.90 14.17
CA PRO A 138 -16.35 -5.74 13.44
C PRO A 138 -16.33 -6.01 11.93
N GLY A 139 -17.50 -6.25 11.33
CA GLY A 139 -17.64 -6.58 9.91
C GLY A 139 -17.07 -5.50 8.98
N PHE A 140 -17.24 -4.22 9.31
CA PHE A 140 -16.64 -3.11 8.57
C PHE A 140 -15.12 -3.13 8.60
N ALA A 141 -14.50 -3.52 9.73
CA ALA A 141 -13.05 -3.59 9.84
C ALA A 141 -12.47 -4.71 8.96
N MET A 142 -13.17 -5.84 8.83
CA MET A 142 -12.77 -6.94 7.95
C MET A 142 -12.78 -6.54 6.47
N ILE A 143 -13.82 -5.84 6.02
CA ILE A 143 -13.91 -5.34 4.64
C ILE A 143 -12.83 -4.28 4.37
N ALA A 144 -12.63 -3.36 5.31
CA ALA A 144 -11.58 -2.35 5.23
C ALA A 144 -10.19 -2.99 5.15
N GLN A 145 -9.90 -3.96 6.01
CA GLN A 145 -8.63 -4.68 6.00
C GLN A 145 -8.39 -5.41 4.67
N SER A 146 -9.38 -6.14 4.16
CA SER A 146 -9.25 -6.85 2.88
C SER A 146 -8.96 -5.88 1.74
N THR A 147 -9.58 -4.69 1.75
CA THR A 147 -9.40 -3.67 0.72
C THR A 147 -8.01 -3.03 0.79
N ILE A 148 -7.58 -2.66 1.99
CA ILE A 148 -6.24 -2.08 2.23
C ILE A 148 -5.16 -3.10 1.87
N SER A 149 -5.34 -4.35 2.28
CA SER A 149 -4.42 -5.43 1.95
C SER A 149 -4.35 -5.70 0.44
N ALA A 150 -5.47 -5.55 -0.27
CA ALA A 150 -5.47 -5.64 -1.72
C ALA A 150 -4.62 -4.58 -2.40
N ILE A 151 -4.72 -3.34 -1.94
CA ILE A 151 -3.90 -2.23 -2.44
C ILE A 151 -2.41 -2.53 -2.19
N TRP A 152 -2.06 -3.02 -1.01
CA TRP A 152 -0.69 -3.40 -0.68
C TRP A 152 -0.13 -4.50 -1.57
N LEU A 153 -0.89 -5.59 -1.74
CA LEU A 153 -0.48 -6.70 -2.59
C LEU A 153 -0.37 -6.26 -4.06
N PHE A 154 -1.26 -5.38 -4.52
CA PHE A 154 -1.16 -4.80 -5.85
C PHE A 154 0.12 -3.96 -6.02
N LEU A 155 0.44 -3.10 -5.04
CA LEU A 155 1.68 -2.31 -5.04
C LEU A 155 2.92 -3.21 -4.98
N LEU A 156 2.88 -4.29 -4.21
CA LEU A 156 3.95 -5.27 -4.11
C LEU A 156 4.17 -5.99 -5.45
N LEU A 157 3.09 -6.43 -6.12
CA LEU A 157 3.17 -7.01 -7.46
C LEU A 157 3.72 -6.04 -8.50
N LEU A 158 3.33 -4.76 -8.41
CA LEU A 158 3.82 -3.71 -9.31
C LEU A 158 5.32 -3.46 -9.10
N ALA A 159 5.77 -3.38 -7.84
CA ALA A 159 7.19 -3.27 -7.50
C ALA A 159 7.99 -4.51 -7.91
N LEU A 160 7.43 -5.72 -7.76
CA LEU A 160 8.04 -6.97 -8.18
C LEU A 160 8.22 -7.00 -9.71
N ARG A 161 7.17 -6.68 -10.47
CA ARG A 161 7.25 -6.55 -11.93
C ARG A 161 8.32 -5.54 -12.34
N ASN A 162 8.42 -4.43 -11.62
CA ASN A 162 9.40 -3.40 -11.92
C ASN A 162 10.83 -3.87 -11.67
N GLN A 163 11.08 -4.64 -10.59
CA GLN A 163 12.39 -5.24 -10.34
C GLN A 163 12.80 -6.28 -11.39
N PHE A 164 11.86 -7.09 -11.88
CA PHE A 164 12.12 -8.01 -12.98
C PHE A 164 12.35 -7.31 -14.33
N LYS A 165 11.94 -6.05 -14.48
CA LYS A 165 12.24 -5.26 -15.69
C LYS A 165 13.65 -4.68 -15.65
N ILE A 166 14.22 -4.48 -14.45
CA ILE A 166 15.53 -3.86 -14.23
C ILE A 166 16.67 -4.90 -14.29
N ARG A 167 16.40 -6.15 -13.90
CA ARG A 167 17.34 -7.30 -14.02
C ARG A 167 17.16 -8.02 -15.34
#